data_AF-A0A834CK70-F1
#
_entry.id   AF-A0A834CK70-F1
#
_cell.length_a   1.000
_cell.length_b   1.000
_cell.length_c   1.000
_cell.angle_alpha   90.00
_cell.angle_beta   90.00
_cell.angle_gamma   90.00
#
_symmetry.space_group_name_H-M   'P 1'
#
loop_
_entity.id
_entity.type
_entity.pdbx_description
1 polymer ?
#
loop_
_entity_poly.entity_id
_entity_poly.type
_entity_poly.pdbx_seq_one_letter_code
_entity_poly.pdbx_strand_id
1 'polypeptide(L)'
;MAGKGRGIAAFTFNIDALGIGRGNMPEARVGPSPLFPSIEFKPVPLKGGEEEDYMLALKQELRGAMQRLPHNIKARSNTTEVEKYTERYLKQSELNSEDWTPDWNLFPKELMPQSKKRRIKKGATTKTVKKLKEDKANLLSKLDVSLPSLFCYAIQLLFFKMSSYMHVLRHFIFSMFNG
;
A
#
# COMPACT_ATOMS: atom_id res chain seq x y z
N MET A 1 -52.49 10.88 56.47
CA MET A 1 -51.93 11.94 55.61
C MET A 1 -50.80 12.62 56.36
N ALA A 2 -49.54 12.47 55.92
CA ALA A 2 -48.39 13.35 56.17
C ALA A 2 -47.06 12.57 56.01
N GLY A 3 -46.64 12.31 54.78
CA GLY A 3 -45.26 11.93 54.49
C GLY A 3 -44.40 13.20 54.49
N LYS A 4 -43.85 13.57 55.65
CA LYS A 4 -42.97 14.74 55.82
C LYS A 4 -41.60 14.43 55.17
N GLY A 5 -41.22 15.24 54.19
CA GLY A 5 -40.13 14.98 53.25
C GLY A 5 -38.75 14.73 53.87
N ARG A 6 -38.00 13.85 53.22
CA ARG A 6 -36.58 13.56 53.47
C ARG A 6 -35.76 14.80 53.12
N GLY A 7 -34.91 15.25 54.05
CA GLY A 7 -34.01 16.39 53.86
C GLY A 7 -33.04 16.17 52.70
N ILE A 8 -32.80 17.23 51.93
CA ILE A 8 -31.77 17.32 50.89
C ILE A 8 -30.41 17.02 51.55
N ALA A 9 -29.62 16.14 50.93
CA ALA A 9 -28.34 15.67 51.47
C ALA A 9 -27.40 16.85 51.79
N ALA A 10 -26.87 16.89 53.02
CA ALA A 10 -25.89 17.88 53.45
C ALA A 10 -24.51 17.55 52.85
N PHE A 11 -23.84 18.54 52.25
CA PHE A 11 -22.46 18.40 51.81
C PHE A 11 -21.50 18.36 53.02
N THR A 12 -20.32 17.76 52.86
CA THR A 12 -19.30 17.66 53.92
C THR A 12 -18.63 19.01 54.25
N PHE A 13 -18.82 20.02 53.40
CA PHE A 13 -18.31 21.38 53.58
C PHE A 13 -19.45 22.37 53.86
N ASN A 14 -19.11 23.48 54.54
CA ASN A 14 -20.07 24.52 54.91
C ASN A 14 -20.53 25.32 53.68
N ILE A 15 -21.78 25.12 53.26
CA ILE A 15 -22.39 25.78 52.09
C ILE A 15 -22.61 27.29 52.35
N ASP A 16 -22.98 27.65 53.58
CA ASP A 16 -23.24 29.04 53.98
C ASP A 16 -21.98 29.93 53.87
N ALA A 17 -20.78 29.36 54.06
CA ALA A 17 -19.51 30.06 53.89
C ALA A 17 -19.20 30.38 52.41
N LEU A 18 -19.84 29.67 51.48
CA LEU A 18 -19.74 29.93 50.03
C LEU A 18 -20.78 30.95 49.55
N GLY A 19 -21.60 31.50 50.46
CA GLY A 19 -22.66 32.47 50.14
C GLY A 19 -23.87 31.86 49.43
N ILE A 20 -23.98 30.53 49.36
CA ILE A 20 -25.13 29.82 48.78
C ILE A 20 -26.12 29.55 49.91
N GLY A 21 -27.19 30.33 49.99
CA GLY A 21 -28.23 30.15 51.00
C GLY A 21 -29.02 28.85 50.83
N ARG A 22 -29.55 28.30 51.95
CA ARG A 22 -30.44 27.15 51.94
C ARG A 22 -31.69 27.44 51.09
N GLY A 23 -31.74 26.89 49.88
CA GLY A 23 -32.84 27.06 48.93
C GLY A 23 -32.46 27.74 47.61
N ASN A 24 -31.26 28.31 47.49
CA ASN A 24 -30.74 28.90 46.24
C ASN A 24 -29.64 28.03 45.61
N MET A 25 -29.92 26.73 45.43
CA MET A 25 -28.96 25.81 44.79
C MET A 25 -29.03 26.00 43.27
N PRO A 26 -27.91 26.11 42.55
CA PRO A 26 -27.92 26.17 41.10
C PRO A 26 -28.61 24.93 40.51
N GLU A 27 -29.33 25.12 39.42
CA GLU A 27 -30.04 24.05 38.74
C GLU A 27 -29.08 22.92 38.35
N ALA A 28 -29.41 21.70 38.76
CA ALA A 28 -28.63 20.53 38.42
C ALA A 28 -28.73 20.28 36.91
N ARG A 29 -27.59 20.38 36.20
CA ARG A 29 -27.56 20.16 34.75
C ARG A 29 -27.98 18.71 34.44
N VAL A 30 -28.94 18.55 33.52
CA VAL A 30 -29.57 17.26 33.17
C VAL A 30 -28.72 16.41 32.22
N GLY A 31 -27.64 16.95 31.63
CA GLY A 31 -26.77 16.21 30.73
C GLY A 31 -25.43 16.90 30.43
N PRO A 32 -24.53 16.22 29.68
CA PRO A 32 -23.28 16.83 29.25
C PRO A 32 -23.54 18.00 28.30
N SER A 33 -22.70 19.03 28.36
CA SER A 33 -22.77 20.13 27.40
C SER A 33 -22.51 19.62 25.98
N PRO A 34 -23.13 20.23 24.95
CA PRO A 34 -22.87 19.85 23.57
C PRO A 34 -21.39 20.05 23.21
N LEU A 35 -20.87 19.20 22.31
CA LEU A 35 -19.48 19.28 21.81
C LEU A 35 -19.18 20.61 21.09
N PHE A 36 -20.19 21.18 20.44
CA PHE A 36 -20.08 22.44 19.71
C PHE A 36 -21.12 23.43 20.24
N PRO A 37 -20.72 24.41 21.08
CA PRO A 37 -21.63 25.45 21.52
C PRO A 37 -22.01 26.36 20.35
N SER A 38 -23.21 26.96 20.41
CA SER A 38 -23.64 27.94 19.41
C SER A 38 -22.81 29.22 19.52
N ILE A 39 -22.22 29.64 18.40
CA ILE A 39 -21.43 30.88 18.31
C ILE A 39 -22.30 31.97 17.70
N GLU A 40 -22.28 33.17 18.28
CA GLU A 40 -23.08 34.33 17.83
C GLU A 40 -22.58 34.91 16.50
N PHE A 41 -21.26 34.85 16.25
CA PHE A 41 -20.62 35.43 15.07
C PHE A 41 -20.09 34.37 14.11
N LYS A 42 -20.29 34.61 12.82
CA LYS A 42 -19.76 33.78 11.73
C LYS A 42 -18.48 34.39 11.16
N PRO A 43 -17.55 33.58 10.63
CA PRO A 43 -16.36 34.09 9.96
C PRO A 43 -16.72 34.88 8.70
N VAL A 44 -15.83 35.81 8.33
CA VAL A 44 -15.98 36.68 7.15
C VAL A 44 -15.97 35.83 5.86
N PRO A 45 -16.83 36.13 4.87
CA PRO A 45 -16.80 35.47 3.56
C PRO A 45 -15.45 35.63 2.86
N LEU A 46 -15.10 34.66 2.01
CA LEU A 46 -13.88 34.72 1.21
C LEU A 46 -13.96 35.85 0.17
N LYS A 47 -12.83 36.50 -0.10
CA LYS A 47 -12.70 37.46 -1.20
C LYS A 47 -12.82 36.72 -2.53
N GLY A 48 -13.51 37.33 -3.49
CA GLY A 48 -13.65 36.82 -4.84
C GLY A 48 -13.07 37.81 -5.85
N GLY A 49 -12.61 37.27 -6.97
CA GLY A 49 -11.96 38.01 -8.04
C GLY A 49 -11.09 37.08 -8.88
N GLU A 50 -10.75 37.52 -10.09
CA GLU A 50 -9.91 36.75 -11.03
C GLU A 50 -8.49 36.54 -10.48
N GLU A 51 -7.96 37.51 -9.72
CA GLU A 51 -6.64 37.42 -9.09
C GLU A 51 -6.60 36.33 -8.01
N GLU A 52 -7.60 36.26 -7.14
CA GLU A 52 -7.71 35.21 -6.12
C GLU A 52 -7.84 33.83 -6.76
N ASP A 53 -8.65 33.71 -7.83
CA ASP A 53 -8.84 32.46 -8.55
C ASP A 53 -7.54 32.00 -9.25
N TYR A 54 -6.78 32.93 -9.82
CA TYR A 54 -5.46 32.63 -10.39
C TYR A 54 -4.49 32.09 -9.33
N MET A 55 -4.40 32.75 -8.17
CA MET A 55 -3.56 32.28 -7.07
C MET A 55 -4.00 30.90 -6.54
N LEU A 56 -5.30 30.63 -6.49
CA LEU A 56 -5.84 29.33 -6.10
C LEU A 56 -5.46 28.23 -7.10
N ALA A 57 -5.58 28.50 -8.40
CA ALA A 57 -5.16 27.58 -9.45
C ALA A 57 -3.65 27.29 -9.34
N LEU A 58 -2.83 28.34 -9.23
CA LEU A 58 -1.38 28.21 -9.10
C LEU A 58 -0.99 27.38 -7.86
N LYS A 59 -1.65 27.59 -6.73
CA LYS A 59 -1.45 26.79 -5.51
C LYS A 59 -1.72 25.30 -5.75
N GLN A 60 -2.75 24.96 -6.53
CA GLN A 60 -3.08 23.58 -6.86
C GLN A 60 -2.03 22.98 -7.80
N GLU A 61 -1.58 23.73 -8.81
CA GLU A 61 -0.53 23.30 -9.73
C GLU A 61 0.78 23.02 -8.98
N LEU A 62 1.20 23.94 -8.10
CA LEU A 62 2.40 23.76 -7.27
C LEU A 62 2.31 22.50 -6.40
N ARG A 63 1.13 22.21 -5.83
CA ARG A 63 0.93 20.96 -5.08
C ARG A 63 1.16 19.73 -5.96
N GLY A 64 0.62 19.73 -7.18
CA GLY A 64 0.82 18.64 -8.14
C GLY A 64 2.26 18.52 -8.61
N ALA A 65 2.92 19.66 -8.86
CA ALA A 65 4.33 19.69 -9.25
C ALA A 65 5.23 19.14 -8.14
N MET A 66 5.13 19.69 -6.91
CA MET A 66 5.97 19.29 -5.78
C MET A 66 5.90 17.79 -5.47
N GLN A 67 4.75 17.15 -5.65
CA GLN A 67 4.60 15.69 -5.43
C GLN A 67 5.38 14.83 -6.44
N ARG A 68 5.68 15.37 -7.62
CA ARG A 68 6.43 14.68 -8.69
C ARG A 68 7.93 14.93 -8.62
N LEU A 69 8.37 15.99 -7.92
CA LEU A 69 9.80 16.26 -7.75
C LEU A 69 10.48 15.18 -6.90
N PRO A 70 11.79 14.94 -7.11
CA PRO A 70 12.56 13.94 -6.36
C PRO A 70 12.73 14.31 -4.88
N HIS A 71 12.45 15.56 -4.50
CA HIS A 71 12.43 16.01 -3.10
C HIS A 71 11.24 15.46 -2.30
N ASN A 72 10.22 14.89 -2.96
CA ASN A 72 9.09 14.26 -2.30
C ASN A 72 9.43 12.83 -1.85
N ILE A 73 10.08 12.72 -0.68
CA ILE A 73 10.47 11.43 -0.10
C ILE A 73 9.22 10.65 0.32
N LYS A 74 8.90 9.60 -0.42
CA LYS A 74 7.78 8.70 -0.11
C LYS A 74 8.14 7.74 1.02
N ALA A 75 7.17 7.43 1.88
CA ALA A 75 7.34 6.39 2.88
C ALA A 75 7.61 5.05 2.20
N ARG A 76 8.66 4.35 2.64
CA ARG A 76 9.00 3.03 2.11
C ARG A 76 7.93 2.03 2.51
N SER A 77 7.36 1.30 1.55
CA SER A 77 6.45 0.21 1.84
C SER A 77 7.19 -0.94 2.54
N ASN A 78 6.56 -1.54 3.54
CA ASN A 78 7.07 -2.76 4.16
C ASN A 78 7.05 -3.87 3.11
N THR A 79 8.17 -4.57 2.94
CA THR A 79 8.24 -5.72 2.04
C THR A 79 7.28 -6.79 2.53
N THR A 80 6.39 -7.28 1.66
CA THR A 80 5.53 -8.42 1.95
C THR A 80 6.38 -9.64 2.27
N GLU A 81 5.95 -10.46 3.22
CA GLU A 81 6.67 -11.67 3.67
C GLU A 81 6.93 -12.68 2.53
N VAL A 82 6.05 -12.66 1.52
CA VAL A 82 6.15 -13.49 0.32
C VAL A 82 6.65 -12.66 -0.85
N GLU A 83 7.80 -13.04 -1.42
CA GLU A 83 8.37 -12.44 -2.62
C GLU A 83 7.51 -12.79 -3.85
N LYS A 84 6.81 -11.80 -4.41
CA LYS A 84 6.05 -11.98 -5.66
C LYS A 84 6.91 -11.65 -6.87
N TYR A 85 6.81 -12.44 -7.94
CA TYR A 85 7.55 -12.18 -9.18
C TYR A 85 7.24 -10.79 -9.79
N THR A 86 6.01 -10.30 -9.59
CA THR A 86 5.56 -8.97 -10.03
C THR A 86 6.34 -7.82 -9.38
N GLU A 87 6.90 -8.02 -8.18
CA GLU A 87 7.69 -7.00 -7.49
C GLU A 87 8.98 -6.63 -8.24
N ARG A 88 9.51 -7.53 -9.08
CA ARG A 88 10.72 -7.24 -9.87
C ARG A 88 10.51 -6.07 -10.82
N TYR A 89 9.36 -6.03 -11.49
CA TYR A 89 9.01 -4.96 -12.43
C TYR A 89 8.70 -3.65 -11.71
N LEU A 90 8.04 -3.72 -10.54
CA LEU A 90 7.75 -2.53 -9.72
C LEU A 90 9.04 -1.91 -9.17
N LYS A 91 9.94 -2.72 -8.60
CA LYS A 91 11.25 -2.25 -8.11
C LYS A 91 12.10 -1.65 -9.23
N GLN A 92 12.03 -2.21 -10.44
CA GLN A 92 12.75 -1.65 -11.59
C GLN A 92 12.19 -0.27 -12.00
N SER A 93 10.87 -0.06 -11.92
CA SER A 93 10.28 1.26 -12.15
C SER A 93 10.64 2.29 -11.07
N GLU A 94 10.79 1.85 -9.82
CA GLU A 94 11.25 2.71 -8.71
C GLU A 94 12.74 3.06 -8.82
N LEU A 95 13.59 2.15 -9.29
CA LEU A 95 15.01 2.46 -9.52
C LEU A 95 15.24 3.42 -10.70
N ASN A 96 14.29 3.48 -11.64
CA ASN A 96 14.33 4.44 -12.75
C ASN A 96 13.85 5.83 -12.34
N SER A 97 13.39 6.06 -11.10
CA SER A 97 13.10 7.41 -10.63
C SER A 97 14.42 8.14 -10.35
N GLU A 98 14.55 9.36 -10.88
CA GLU A 98 15.76 10.18 -10.77
C GLU A 98 16.12 10.44 -9.30
N ASP A 99 17.22 9.86 -8.83
CA ASP A 99 17.74 10.07 -7.47
C ASP A 99 18.43 11.44 -7.39
N TRP A 100 17.83 12.38 -6.66
CA TRP A 100 18.46 13.67 -6.37
C TRP A 100 19.56 13.54 -5.31
N THR A 101 20.77 14.02 -5.64
CA THR A 101 21.90 14.06 -4.70
C THR A 101 22.26 15.51 -4.35
N PRO A 102 22.28 15.90 -3.06
CA PRO A 102 22.71 17.23 -2.64
C PRO A 102 24.24 17.38 -2.67
N ASP A 103 24.73 18.63 -2.75
CA ASP A 103 26.16 18.94 -2.59
C ASP A 103 26.60 18.77 -1.13
N TRP A 104 27.39 17.72 -0.87
CA TRP A 104 27.83 17.34 0.47
C TRP A 104 28.82 18.31 1.12
N ASN A 105 29.36 19.28 0.39
CA ASN A 105 30.24 20.30 0.99
C ASN A 105 29.47 21.29 1.88
N LEU A 106 28.17 21.45 1.63
CA LEU A 106 27.30 22.38 2.36
C LEU A 106 26.63 21.73 3.58
N PHE A 107 26.64 20.40 3.67
CA PHE A 107 25.95 19.65 4.72
C PHE A 107 26.94 19.01 5.70
N PRO A 108 26.56 18.88 6.99
CA PRO A 108 27.36 18.12 7.95
C PRO A 108 27.45 16.65 7.53
N LYS A 109 28.63 16.05 7.76
CA LYS A 109 28.95 14.65 7.37
C LYS A 109 28.02 13.60 8.00
N GLU A 110 27.30 13.95 9.06
CA GLU A 110 26.35 13.07 9.76
C GLU A 110 25.12 12.74 8.91
N LEU A 111 24.73 13.65 8.01
CA LEU A 111 23.56 13.47 7.15
C LEU A 111 23.86 12.61 5.92
N MET A 112 25.14 12.28 5.67
CA MET A 112 25.52 11.44 4.54
C MET A 112 24.91 10.04 4.69
N PRO A 113 24.16 9.53 3.70
CA PRO A 113 23.62 8.18 3.72
C PRO A 113 24.75 7.16 3.90
N GLN A 114 24.92 6.69 5.14
CA GLN A 114 25.87 5.64 5.40
C GLN A 114 25.27 4.36 4.85
N SER A 115 25.87 3.81 3.80
CA SER A 115 25.58 2.46 3.36
C SER A 115 25.89 1.52 4.54
N LYS A 116 24.86 1.21 5.35
CA LYS A 116 24.92 0.11 6.30
C LYS A 116 25.04 -1.14 5.44
N LYS A 117 26.28 -1.47 5.05
CA LYS A 117 26.64 -2.78 4.53
C LYS A 117 26.05 -3.75 5.54
N ARG A 118 25.00 -4.49 5.15
CA ARG A 118 24.48 -5.59 5.96
C ARG A 118 25.72 -6.42 6.29
N ARG A 119 26.14 -6.42 7.56
CA ARG A 119 27.16 -7.35 8.03
C ARG A 119 26.50 -8.72 7.85
N ILE A 120 26.80 -9.38 6.74
CA ILE A 120 26.52 -10.80 6.56
C ILE A 120 27.28 -11.45 7.71
N LYS A 121 26.56 -11.83 8.77
CA LYS A 121 27.09 -12.73 9.77
C LYS A 121 27.47 -13.98 8.99
N LYS A 122 28.77 -14.20 8.77
CA LYS A 122 29.32 -15.46 8.26
C LYS A 122 29.08 -16.50 9.35
N GLY A 123 27.87 -17.04 9.38
CA GLY A 123 27.44 -18.05 10.35
C GLY A 123 26.76 -19.21 9.61
N ALA A 124 27.57 -20.22 9.31
CA ALA A 124 27.18 -21.62 9.13
C ALA A 124 25.96 -21.98 8.25
N THR A 125 26.05 -21.85 6.91
CA THR A 125 25.08 -22.50 5.99
C THR A 125 25.72 -23.05 4.70
N THR A 126 27.03 -23.30 4.67
CA THR A 126 27.72 -23.78 3.46
C THR A 126 27.43 -25.25 3.11
N LYS A 127 26.87 -26.07 4.02
CA LYS A 127 26.55 -27.48 3.74
C LYS A 127 25.14 -27.69 3.17
N THR A 128 24.15 -26.93 3.62
CA THR A 128 22.76 -27.04 3.16
C THR A 128 22.54 -26.44 1.78
N VAL A 129 23.26 -25.36 1.43
CA VAL A 129 23.18 -24.74 0.10
C VAL A 129 23.80 -25.61 -1.00
N LYS A 130 24.78 -26.46 -0.67
CA LYS A 130 25.39 -27.40 -1.64
C LYS A 130 24.44 -28.54 -2.01
N LYS A 131 23.80 -29.18 -1.02
CA LYS A 131 22.79 -30.22 -1.26
C LYS A 131 21.62 -29.71 -2.10
N LEU A 132 21.09 -28.52 -1.79
CA LEU A 132 20.00 -27.90 -2.55
C LEU A 132 20.36 -27.57 -4.01
N LYS A 133 21.64 -27.34 -4.32
CA LYS A 133 22.10 -27.11 -5.70
C LYS A 133 22.25 -28.41 -6.47
N GLU A 134 22.76 -29.46 -5.83
CA GLU A 134 22.82 -30.82 -6.39
C GLU A 134 21.43 -31.36 -6.70
N ASP A 135 20.49 -31.21 -5.77
CA ASP A 135 19.12 -31.70 -5.94
C ASP A 135 18.40 -30.97 -7.08
N LYS A 136 18.61 -29.64 -7.23
CA LYS A 136 18.04 -28.87 -8.34
C LYS A 136 18.67 -29.22 -9.69
N ALA A 137 19.99 -29.46 -9.74
CA ALA A 137 20.67 -29.89 -10.96
C ALA A 137 20.21 -31.29 -11.40
N ASN A 138 20.00 -32.20 -10.44
CA ASN A 138 19.47 -33.54 -10.68
C ASN A 138 18.00 -33.55 -11.11
N LEU A 139 17.20 -32.57 -10.67
CA LEU A 139 15.83 -32.39 -11.15
C LEU A 139 15.79 -31.77 -12.56
N LEU A 140 16.65 -30.79 -12.85
CA LEU A 140 16.76 -30.18 -14.18
C LEU A 140 17.18 -31.20 -15.23
N SER A 141 18.19 -32.02 -14.95
CA SER A 141 18.64 -33.06 -15.87
C SER A 141 17.57 -34.13 -16.15
N LYS A 142 16.73 -34.46 -15.15
CA LYS A 142 15.59 -35.37 -15.36
C LYS A 142 14.50 -34.75 -16.25
N LEU A 143 14.27 -33.44 -16.16
CA LEU A 143 13.29 -32.74 -17.00
C LEU A 143 13.81 -32.59 -18.44
N ASP A 144 15.08 -32.25 -18.62
CA ASP A 144 15.71 -32.12 -19.94
C ASP A 144 15.77 -33.43 -20.73
N VAL A 145 15.81 -34.58 -20.06
CA VAL A 145 15.75 -35.91 -20.72
C VAL A 145 14.30 -36.32 -21.05
N SER A 146 13.31 -35.80 -20.32
CA SER A 146 11.88 -36.11 -20.55
C SER A 146 11.20 -35.24 -21.62
N LEU A 147 11.71 -34.04 -21.84
CA LEU A 147 11.21 -33.12 -22.87
C LEU A 147 11.41 -33.62 -24.31
N PRO A 148 12.58 -34.18 -24.72
CA PRO A 148 12.79 -34.63 -26.10
C PRO A 148 11.93 -35.85 -26.45
N SER A 149 11.58 -36.72 -25.48
CA SER A 149 10.67 -37.84 -25.76
C SER A 149 9.24 -37.35 -25.98
N LEU A 150 8.75 -36.43 -25.14
CA LEU A 150 7.41 -35.84 -25.31
C LEU A 150 7.30 -34.99 -26.57
N PHE A 151 8.34 -34.24 -26.94
CA PHE A 151 8.39 -33.50 -28.20
C PHE A 151 8.36 -34.44 -29.42
N CYS A 152 9.07 -35.57 -29.35
CA CYS A 152 9.04 -36.58 -30.41
C CYS A 152 7.64 -37.19 -30.58
N TYR A 153 6.98 -37.57 -29.49
CA TYR A 153 5.60 -38.08 -29.53
C TYR A 153 4.59 -37.04 -30.04
N ALA A 154 4.74 -35.77 -29.68
CA ALA A 154 3.86 -34.70 -30.16
C ALA A 154 4.04 -34.44 -31.67
N ILE A 155 5.28 -34.46 -32.17
CA ILE A 155 5.57 -34.32 -33.61
C ILE A 155 5.02 -35.53 -34.38
N GLN A 156 5.16 -36.75 -33.86
CA GLN A 156 4.60 -37.95 -34.47
C GLN A 156 3.06 -37.91 -34.54
N LEU A 157 2.38 -37.42 -33.49
CA LEU A 157 0.93 -37.24 -33.48
C LEU A 157 0.46 -36.19 -34.48
N LEU A 158 1.19 -35.07 -34.64
CA LEU A 158 0.91 -34.06 -35.65
C LEU A 158 1.09 -34.60 -37.06
N PHE A 159 2.15 -35.37 -37.32
CA PHE A 159 2.37 -36.01 -38.62
C PHE A 159 1.26 -37.02 -38.96
N PHE A 160 0.84 -37.84 -37.99
CA PHE A 160 -0.24 -38.81 -38.20
C PHE A 160 -1.58 -38.12 -38.48
N LYS A 161 -1.85 -37.01 -37.78
CA LYS A 161 -3.10 -36.25 -37.96
C LYS A 161 -3.13 -35.49 -39.29
N MET A 162 -2.01 -34.90 -39.70
CA MET A 162 -1.85 -34.27 -41.02
C MET A 162 -1.95 -35.28 -42.15
N SER A 163 -1.34 -36.46 -42.01
CA SER A 163 -1.42 -37.53 -43.01
C SER A 163 -2.84 -38.06 -43.17
N SER A 164 -3.56 -38.27 -42.07
CA SER A 164 -4.97 -38.65 -42.10
C SER A 164 -5.84 -37.57 -42.77
N TYR A 165 -5.61 -36.29 -42.47
CA TYR A 165 -6.33 -35.18 -43.08
C TYR A 165 -6.10 -35.09 -44.59
N MET A 166 -4.85 -35.27 -45.04
CA MET A 166 -4.51 -35.31 -46.46
C MET A 166 -5.13 -36.51 -47.19
N HIS A 167 -5.26 -37.66 -46.52
CA HIS A 167 -5.93 -38.82 -47.10
C HIS A 167 -7.43 -38.59 -47.30
N VAL A 168 -8.09 -38.00 -46.30
CA VAL A 168 -9.52 -37.62 -46.38
C VAL A 168 -9.74 -36.55 -47.45
N LEU A 169 -8.88 -35.53 -47.50
CA LEU A 169 -8.97 -34.47 -48.51
C LEU A 169 -8.76 -35.00 -49.93
N ARG A 170 -7.82 -35.93 -50.11
CA ARG A 170 -7.59 -36.61 -51.40
C ARG A 170 -8.78 -37.46 -51.81
N HIS A 171 -9.42 -38.18 -50.88
CA HIS A 171 -10.64 -38.93 -51.17
C HIS A 171 -11.81 -38.03 -51.54
N PHE A 172 -11.95 -36.89 -50.85
CA PHE A 172 -12.99 -35.90 -51.14
C PHE A 172 -12.81 -35.24 -52.51
N ILE A 173 -11.58 -34.84 -52.86
CA ILE A 173 -11.28 -34.26 -54.17
C ILE A 173 -11.49 -35.28 -55.29
N PHE A 174 -11.08 -36.54 -55.08
CA PHE A 174 -11.29 -37.61 -56.07
C PHE A 174 -12.78 -37.93 -56.28
N SER A 175 -13.59 -37.88 -55.22
CA SER A 175 -15.05 -38.06 -55.32
C SER A 175 -15.75 -36.91 -56.05
N MET A 176 -15.18 -35.70 -56.05
CA MET A 176 -15.74 -34.54 -56.76
C MET A 176 -15.43 -34.53 -58.27
N PHE A 177 -14.39 -35.23 -58.72
CA PHE A 177 -13.95 -35.23 -60.12
C PHE A 177 -14.33 -36.49 -60.92
N ASN A 178 -14.81 -37.55 -60.26
CA ASN A 178 -15.19 -38.83 -60.88
C ASN A 178 -16.67 -39.19 -60.68
N GLY A 179 -17.53 -38.20 -60.42
CA GLY A 179 -18.98 -38.33 -60.34
C GLY A 179 -19.68 -37.63 -61.50
#